data_AF-A0A165XK90-F1
#
_entry.id   AF-A0A165XK90-F1
#
_cell.length_a   1.000
_cell.length_b   1.000
_cell.length_c   1.000
_cell.angle_alpha   90.00
_cell.angle_beta   90.00
_cell.angle_gamma   90.00
#
_symmetry.space_group_name_H-M   'P 1'
#
loop_
_entity.id
_entity.type
_entity.pdbx_description
1 polymer ?
#
loop_
_entity_poly.entity_id
_entity_poly.type
_entity_poly.pdbx_seq_one_letter_code
_entity_poly.pdbx_strand_id
1 'polypeptide(L)'
;MHNLTSRTYDIESPIAKLSLYNLKDVTVSLGPDARILSSTLEITKCVRLSVAFEGPSAVPAIIQLDPALEDVSFEFQGDARPGAFIVSPRMSQDTPGIGVSGIRVGMGGKVFELVDTRGEIHQELLRSAGGRAGEQYTITCTMSAAVGGDESEKQWVWSMKPVDKIAGGVPVVGGH
;
A
#
# COMPACT_ATOMS: atom_id res chain seq x y z
N MET A 1 -16.70 -27.67 9.97
CA MET A 1 -16.82 -26.21 9.82
C MET A 1 -15.86 -25.57 10.81
N HIS A 2 -14.71 -25.10 10.37
CA HIS A 2 -13.78 -24.38 11.23
C HIS A 2 -14.21 -22.91 11.26
N ASN A 3 -14.59 -22.40 12.43
CA ASN A 3 -14.81 -20.98 12.66
C ASN A 3 -13.49 -20.25 12.38
N LEU A 4 -13.41 -19.55 11.25
CA LEU A 4 -12.37 -18.56 10.98
C LEU A 4 -12.68 -17.34 11.85
N THR A 5 -12.14 -17.31 13.07
CA THR A 5 -12.15 -16.08 13.89
C THR A 5 -11.23 -15.07 13.23
N SER A 6 -11.81 -14.18 12.43
CA SER A 6 -11.16 -12.93 12.03
C SER A 6 -10.76 -12.17 13.30
N ARG A 7 -9.50 -11.72 13.38
CA ARG A 7 -9.02 -10.91 14.51
C ARG A 7 -9.04 -9.45 14.10
N THR A 8 -9.70 -8.62 14.91
CA THR A 8 -9.74 -7.17 14.71
C THR A 8 -8.87 -6.49 15.76
N TYR A 9 -8.06 -5.53 15.34
CA TYR A 9 -7.25 -4.67 16.20
C TYR A 9 -7.58 -3.21 15.91
N ASP A 10 -8.03 -2.48 16.93
CA ASP A 10 -8.37 -1.06 16.83
C ASP A 10 -7.30 -0.24 17.55
N ILE A 11 -6.67 0.68 16.81
CA ILE A 11 -5.61 1.55 17.30
C ILE A 11 -6.15 2.98 17.29
N GLU A 12 -6.46 3.49 18.48
CA GLU A 12 -7.07 4.82 18.66
C GLU A 12 -6.08 5.89 19.14
N SER A 13 -4.84 5.49 19.45
CA SER A 13 -3.85 6.39 20.05
C SER A 13 -2.52 6.38 19.27
N PRO A 14 -1.70 7.43 19.40
CA PRO A 14 -0.38 7.47 18.77
C PRO A 14 0.51 6.29 19.20
N ILE A 15 1.16 5.67 18.23
CA ILE A 15 2.12 4.59 18.43
C ILE A 15 3.45 4.94 17.79
N ALA A 16 4.54 4.50 18.41
CA ALA A 16 5.88 4.79 17.90
C ALA A 16 6.13 4.12 16.53
N LYS A 17 5.71 2.86 16.39
CA LYS A 17 5.93 2.04 15.20
C LYS A 17 4.82 1.00 15.07
N LEU A 18 4.42 0.69 13.83
CA LEU A 18 3.55 -0.44 13.51
C LEU A 18 4.23 -1.36 12.49
N SER A 19 4.40 -2.62 12.87
CA SER A 19 4.87 -3.69 11.96
C SER A 19 3.88 -4.85 12.04
N LEU A 20 3.39 -5.27 10.87
CA LEU A 20 2.45 -6.38 10.73
C LEU A 20 3.21 -7.57 10.14
N TYR A 21 3.45 -8.58 10.96
CA TYR A 21 4.30 -9.71 10.62
C TYR A 21 3.59 -11.04 10.84
N ASN A 22 3.59 -11.89 9.82
CA ASN A 22 3.09 -13.26 9.90
C ASN A 22 1.64 -13.36 10.41
N LEU A 23 0.79 -12.47 9.93
CA LEU A 23 -0.63 -12.39 10.30
C LEU A 23 -1.51 -13.09 9.25
N LYS A 24 -2.59 -13.70 9.71
CA LYS A 24 -3.57 -14.37 8.86
C LYS A 24 -4.98 -14.07 9.34
N ASP A 25 -5.88 -13.70 8.43
CA ASP A 25 -7.27 -13.37 8.76
C ASP A 25 -7.37 -12.23 9.79
N VAL A 26 -6.72 -11.10 9.50
CA VAL A 26 -6.60 -9.96 10.43
C VAL A 26 -7.13 -8.68 9.79
N THR A 27 -7.87 -7.90 10.58
CA THR A 27 -8.23 -6.52 10.30
C THR A 27 -7.56 -5.61 11.32
N VAL A 28 -6.94 -4.53 10.86
CA VAL A 28 -6.38 -3.46 11.69
C VAL A 28 -7.09 -2.16 11.33
N SER A 29 -7.75 -1.51 12.28
CA SER A 29 -8.26 -0.16 12.10
C SER A 29 -7.39 0.84 12.84
N LEU A 30 -7.03 1.93 12.17
CA LEU A 30 -6.38 3.09 12.77
C LEU A 30 -7.40 4.23 12.79
N GLY A 31 -7.88 4.54 13.99
CA GLY A 31 -8.89 5.56 14.22
C GLY A 31 -8.42 6.99 13.88
N PRO A 32 -9.32 7.99 13.93
CA PRO A 32 -9.03 9.36 13.50
C PRO A 32 -7.89 10.04 14.26
N ASP A 33 -7.65 9.64 15.51
CA ASP A 33 -6.59 10.20 16.37
C ASP A 33 -5.32 9.32 16.41
N ALA A 34 -5.33 8.19 15.72
CA ALA A 34 -4.18 7.31 15.60
C ALA A 34 -3.05 7.98 14.82
N ARG A 35 -1.81 7.63 15.15
CA ARG A 35 -0.63 8.12 14.42
C ARG A 35 0.53 7.15 14.52
N ILE A 36 1.17 6.85 13.39
CA ILE A 36 2.42 6.07 13.34
C ILE A 36 3.60 7.04 13.29
N LEU A 37 4.33 7.20 14.41
CA LEU A 37 5.40 8.20 14.52
C LEU A 37 6.64 7.89 13.66
N SER A 38 6.90 6.61 13.36
CA SER A 38 7.99 6.20 12.46
C SER A 38 7.76 6.58 11.00
N SER A 39 6.58 7.12 10.65
CA SER A 39 6.15 7.43 9.27
C SER A 39 6.08 6.23 8.32
N THR A 40 6.47 5.04 8.77
CA THR A 40 6.50 3.80 7.99
C THR A 40 5.66 2.73 8.67
N LEU A 41 4.75 2.12 7.90
CA LEU A 41 4.08 0.86 8.20
C LEU A 41 4.79 -0.26 7.44
N GLU A 42 5.28 -1.27 8.15
CA GLU A 42 5.94 -2.44 7.56
C GLU A 42 5.00 -3.64 7.56
N ILE A 43 4.83 -4.29 6.41
CA ILE A 43 3.97 -5.47 6.27
C ILE A 43 4.75 -6.58 5.60
N THR A 44 4.76 -7.76 6.22
CA THR A 44 5.55 -8.90 5.75
C THR A 44 4.86 -10.22 6.11
N LYS A 45 4.89 -11.21 5.21
CA LYS A 45 4.34 -12.56 5.45
C LYS A 45 2.86 -12.57 5.89
N CYS A 46 2.03 -11.68 5.37
CA CYS A 46 0.63 -11.56 5.79
C CYS A 46 -0.33 -12.13 4.73
N VAL A 47 -1.40 -12.79 5.17
CA VAL A 47 -2.42 -13.39 4.32
C VAL A 47 -3.81 -12.93 4.75
N ARG A 48 -4.63 -12.39 3.84
CA ARG A 48 -5.96 -11.84 4.15
C ARG A 48 -5.89 -10.81 5.27
N LEU A 49 -5.10 -9.76 5.01
CA LEU A 49 -4.92 -8.63 5.90
C LEU A 49 -5.74 -7.44 5.35
N SER A 50 -6.48 -6.78 6.23
CA SER A 50 -7.13 -5.52 5.92
C SER A 50 -6.64 -4.43 6.86
N VAL A 51 -6.23 -3.28 6.33
CA VAL A 51 -5.80 -2.12 7.11
C VAL A 51 -6.68 -0.94 6.75
N ALA A 52 -7.44 -0.42 7.71
CA ALA A 52 -8.28 0.75 7.54
C ALA A 52 -7.62 1.98 8.19
N PHE A 53 -7.60 3.09 7.47
CA PHE A 53 -7.17 4.39 7.97
C PHE A 53 -8.40 5.31 8.01
N GLU A 54 -8.84 5.67 9.21
CA GLU A 54 -10.06 6.45 9.43
C GLU A 54 -9.83 7.97 9.39
N GLY A 55 -8.57 8.41 9.37
CA GLY A 55 -8.21 9.82 9.25
C GLY A 55 -6.82 10.05 8.65
N PRO A 56 -6.51 11.29 8.20
CA PRO A 56 -5.22 11.61 7.56
C PRO A 56 -4.01 11.45 8.48
N SER A 57 -4.19 11.70 9.77
CA SER A 57 -3.19 11.53 10.85
C SER A 57 -2.68 10.09 10.99
N ALA A 58 -3.54 9.12 10.69
CA ALA A 58 -3.27 7.70 10.80
C ALA A 58 -2.43 7.16 9.64
N VAL A 59 -2.44 7.86 8.49
CA VAL A 59 -1.78 7.38 7.29
C VAL A 59 -0.26 7.57 7.41
N PRO A 60 0.54 6.48 7.33
CA PRO A 60 1.99 6.61 7.28
C PRO A 60 2.42 7.23 5.96
N ALA A 61 3.55 7.94 5.97
CA ALA A 61 4.16 8.45 4.74
C ALA A 61 4.57 7.31 3.79
N ILE A 62 4.95 6.14 4.36
CA ILE A 62 5.41 4.97 3.63
C ILE A 62 4.65 3.72 4.12
N ILE A 63 4.13 2.94 3.17
CA ILE A 63 3.64 1.57 3.40
C ILE A 63 4.60 0.62 2.69
N GLN A 64 5.43 -0.07 3.46
CA GLN A 64 6.39 -1.03 2.93
C GLN A 64 5.77 -2.42 2.85
N LEU A 65 5.71 -2.94 1.62
CA LEU A 65 5.21 -4.26 1.27
C LEU A 65 6.39 -5.18 0.95
N ASP A 66 6.76 -6.00 1.92
CA ASP A 66 7.81 -7.02 1.74
C ASP A 66 7.18 -8.36 1.32
N PRO A 67 7.90 -9.22 0.59
CA PRO A 67 7.37 -10.45 0.01
C PRO A 67 6.64 -11.40 0.99
N ALA A 68 5.95 -12.37 0.38
CA ALA A 68 5.02 -13.30 0.99
C ALA A 68 3.71 -12.66 1.46
N LEU A 69 3.15 -11.76 0.65
CA LEU A 69 1.84 -11.16 0.91
C LEU A 69 0.78 -11.75 -0.02
N GLU A 70 -0.37 -12.08 0.55
CA GLU A 70 -1.52 -12.58 -0.20
C GLU A 70 -2.78 -11.89 0.30
N ASP A 71 -3.54 -11.29 -0.63
CA ASP A 71 -4.83 -10.68 -0.35
C ASP A 71 -4.76 -9.60 0.76
N VAL A 72 -3.97 -8.56 0.50
CA VAL A 72 -3.80 -7.42 1.42
C VAL A 72 -4.58 -6.23 0.88
N SER A 73 -5.44 -5.66 1.73
CA SER A 73 -6.28 -4.51 1.40
C SER A 73 -6.01 -3.32 2.31
N PHE A 74 -6.08 -2.12 1.72
CA PHE A 74 -5.98 -0.85 2.43
C PHE A 74 -7.25 -0.05 2.17
N GLU A 75 -7.93 0.40 3.21
CA GLU A 75 -9.09 1.28 3.08
C GLU A 75 -8.75 2.67 3.62
N PHE A 76 -8.89 3.70 2.79
CA PHE A 76 -8.68 5.09 3.15
C PHE A 76 -10.03 5.81 3.23
N GLN A 77 -10.48 6.10 4.44
CA GLN A 77 -11.78 6.72 4.69
C GLN A 77 -11.68 8.26 4.70
N GLY A 78 -12.80 8.91 4.38
CA GLY A 78 -12.90 10.38 4.43
C GLY A 78 -11.86 11.08 3.54
N ASP A 79 -11.09 11.98 4.16
CA ASP A 79 -10.01 12.74 3.53
C ASP A 79 -8.64 12.06 3.64
N ALA A 80 -8.54 10.86 4.24
CA ALA A 80 -7.30 10.08 4.26
C ALA A 80 -6.84 9.79 2.83
N ARG A 81 -5.53 9.93 2.59
CA ARG A 81 -4.89 9.70 1.29
C ARG A 81 -3.69 8.79 1.47
N PRO A 82 -3.47 7.81 0.59
CA PRO A 82 -2.33 6.92 0.68
C PRO A 82 -1.02 7.69 0.63
N GLY A 83 -0.09 7.29 1.49
CA GLY A 83 1.33 7.60 1.31
C GLY A 83 1.93 6.82 0.13
N ALA A 84 3.26 6.79 0.07
CA ALA A 84 3.97 5.98 -0.90
C ALA A 84 3.92 4.50 -0.50
N PHE A 85 3.53 3.63 -1.44
CA PHE A 85 3.73 2.19 -1.29
C PHE A 85 5.11 1.84 -1.82
N ILE A 86 5.90 1.15 -1.03
CA ILE A 86 7.18 0.60 -1.46
C ILE A 86 7.03 -0.91 -1.56
N VAL A 87 7.15 -1.45 -2.77
CA VAL A 87 7.04 -2.89 -3.05
C VAL A 87 8.44 -3.42 -3.35
N SER A 88 8.88 -4.40 -2.56
CA SER A 88 10.17 -5.07 -2.75
C SER A 88 9.96 -6.44 -3.42
N PRO A 89 9.78 -6.54 -4.74
CA PRO A 89 9.59 -7.80 -5.44
C PRO A 89 10.73 -8.77 -5.13
N ARG A 90 10.39 -9.97 -4.68
CA ARG A 90 11.31 -11.11 -4.67
C ARG A 90 10.56 -12.33 -5.15
N MET A 91 11.22 -13.13 -5.99
CA MET A 91 10.76 -14.48 -6.30
C MET A 91 10.56 -15.22 -4.96
N SER A 92 9.30 -15.44 -4.59
CA SER A 92 8.91 -16.25 -3.45
C SER A 92 8.50 -17.62 -3.99
N GLN A 93 8.93 -18.69 -3.31
CA GLN A 93 8.39 -20.03 -3.63
C GLN A 93 6.94 -20.17 -3.15
N ASP A 94 6.55 -19.36 -2.16
CA ASP A 94 5.28 -19.48 -1.45
C ASP A 94 4.19 -18.55 -2.03
N THR A 95 4.54 -17.62 -2.92
CA THR A 95 3.62 -16.57 -3.40
C THR A 95 3.81 -16.30 -4.90
N PRO A 96 2.73 -16.25 -5.70
CA PRO A 96 2.79 -15.99 -7.14
C PRO A 96 3.52 -14.69 -7.53
N GLY A 97 3.96 -14.64 -8.79
CA GLY A 97 4.50 -13.44 -9.41
C GLY A 97 5.70 -12.85 -8.69
N ILE A 98 5.59 -11.58 -8.30
CA ILE A 98 6.68 -10.82 -7.65
C ILE A 98 6.82 -11.08 -6.13
N GLY A 99 6.15 -12.11 -5.61
CA GLY A 99 6.14 -12.42 -4.18
C GLY A 99 5.09 -11.66 -3.39
N VAL A 100 4.21 -10.91 -4.05
CA VAL A 100 2.99 -10.32 -3.48
C VAL A 100 1.82 -10.58 -4.43
N SER A 101 0.63 -10.88 -3.91
CA SER A 101 -0.58 -11.08 -4.71
C SER A 101 -1.82 -10.46 -4.05
N GLY A 102 -2.76 -9.96 -4.86
CA GLY A 102 -4.04 -9.41 -4.39
C GLY A 102 -3.89 -8.16 -3.54
N ILE A 103 -3.11 -7.17 -4.01
CA ILE A 103 -2.94 -5.89 -3.31
C ILE A 103 -4.00 -4.89 -3.79
N ARG A 104 -4.89 -4.49 -2.89
CA ARG A 104 -6.06 -3.66 -3.19
C ARG A 104 -6.09 -2.40 -2.33
N VAL A 105 -6.51 -1.29 -2.91
CA VAL A 105 -6.68 -0.01 -2.21
C VAL A 105 -8.08 0.53 -2.43
N GLY A 106 -8.86 0.67 -1.37
CA GLY A 106 -10.14 1.38 -1.35
C GLY A 106 -9.94 2.84 -0.95
N MET A 107 -10.46 3.76 -1.76
CA MET A 107 -10.44 5.20 -1.47
C MET A 107 -11.56 5.90 -2.24
N GLY A 108 -12.33 6.76 -1.55
CA GLY A 108 -13.38 7.56 -2.19
C GLY A 108 -14.47 6.72 -2.86
N GLY A 109 -14.82 5.56 -2.27
CA GLY A 109 -15.82 4.64 -2.80
C GLY A 109 -15.38 3.83 -4.03
N LYS A 110 -14.11 3.90 -4.42
CA LYS A 110 -13.52 3.10 -5.50
C LYS A 110 -12.48 2.13 -4.94
N VAL A 111 -12.35 0.97 -5.56
CA VAL A 111 -11.31 -0.02 -5.26
C VAL A 111 -10.36 -0.09 -6.44
N PHE A 112 -9.06 0.04 -6.16
CA PHE A 112 -7.97 -0.04 -7.11
C PHE A 112 -7.17 -1.32 -6.84
N GLU A 113 -6.99 -2.15 -7.86
CA GLU A 113 -6.13 -3.33 -7.78
C GLU A 113 -4.72 -2.95 -8.28
N LEU A 114 -3.74 -2.94 -7.37
CA LEU A 114 -2.36 -2.60 -7.71
C LEU A 114 -1.60 -3.83 -8.22
N VAL A 115 -1.87 -4.98 -7.60
CA VAL A 115 -1.33 -6.29 -7.95
C VAL A 115 -2.47 -7.30 -7.92
N ASP A 116 -2.68 -8.03 -9.00
CA ASP A 116 -3.75 -9.01 -9.10
C ASP A 116 -3.49 -10.26 -8.23
N THR A 117 -4.47 -11.18 -8.18
CA THR A 117 -4.34 -12.42 -7.40
C THR A 117 -3.27 -13.38 -7.93
N ARG A 118 -2.77 -13.18 -9.16
CA ARG A 118 -1.69 -13.96 -9.77
C ARG A 118 -0.31 -13.35 -9.51
N GLY A 119 -0.25 -12.19 -8.85
CA GLY A 119 0.99 -11.47 -8.60
C GLY A 119 1.46 -10.63 -9.78
N GLU A 120 0.58 -10.33 -10.74
CA GLU A 120 0.84 -9.45 -11.87
C GLU A 120 0.52 -7.99 -11.49
N ILE A 121 1.45 -7.08 -11.76
CA ILE A 121 1.24 -5.64 -11.55
C ILE A 121 0.26 -5.11 -12.61
N HIS A 122 -0.69 -4.27 -12.21
CA HIS A 122 -1.65 -3.65 -13.13
C HIS A 122 -0.95 -2.97 -14.32
N GLN A 123 -1.45 -3.20 -15.54
CA GLN A 123 -0.72 -2.82 -16.76
C GLN A 123 -0.40 -1.32 -16.84
N GLU A 124 -1.27 -0.45 -16.34
CA GLU A 124 -1.04 1.00 -16.36
C GLU A 124 0.10 1.42 -15.43
N LEU A 125 0.20 0.79 -14.25
CA LEU A 125 1.34 0.98 -13.34
C LEU A 125 2.62 0.54 -14.03
N LEU A 126 2.62 -0.65 -14.64
CA LEU A 126 3.79 -1.16 -15.36
C LEU A 126 4.22 -0.24 -16.52
N ARG A 127 3.26 0.30 -17.29
CA ARG A 127 3.53 1.30 -18.32
C ARG A 127 4.16 2.57 -17.75
N SER A 128 3.65 3.07 -16.62
CA SER A 128 4.20 4.27 -15.97
C SER A 128 5.64 4.08 -15.48
N ALA A 129 6.04 2.85 -15.15
CA ALA A 129 7.41 2.47 -14.80
C ALA A 129 8.32 2.22 -16.02
N GLY A 130 7.85 2.52 -17.24
CA GLY A 130 8.59 2.27 -18.48
C GLY A 130 8.73 0.78 -18.83
N GLY A 131 7.84 -0.08 -18.31
CA GLY A 131 7.83 -1.52 -18.58
C GLY A 131 8.97 -2.31 -17.97
N ARG A 132 9.75 -1.71 -17.06
CA ARG A 132 10.96 -2.31 -16.50
C ARG A 132 10.66 -3.18 -15.28
N ALA A 133 11.35 -4.31 -15.20
CA ALA A 133 11.50 -5.07 -13.97
C ALA A 133 12.55 -4.40 -13.06
N GLY A 134 12.14 -3.80 -11.95
CA GLY A 134 13.00 -3.30 -10.87
C GLY A 134 13.02 -4.25 -9.67
N GLU A 135 14.07 -4.17 -8.84
CA GLU A 135 14.15 -4.93 -7.56
C GLU A 135 13.29 -4.32 -6.45
N GLN A 136 12.89 -3.05 -6.60
CA GLN A 136 11.99 -2.32 -5.72
C GLN A 136 11.25 -1.25 -6.53
N TYR A 137 9.98 -1.02 -6.20
CA TYR A 137 9.15 0.00 -6.81
C TYR A 137 8.53 0.90 -5.75
N THR A 138 8.37 2.17 -6.12
CA THR A 138 7.53 3.12 -5.40
C THR A 138 6.26 3.32 -6.20
N ILE A 139 5.11 3.06 -5.59
CA ILE A 139 3.78 3.31 -6.14
C ILE A 139 3.17 4.49 -5.37
N THR A 140 2.68 5.49 -6.09
CA THR A 140 2.06 6.69 -5.52
C THR A 140 0.72 6.96 -6.17
N CYS A 141 -0.20 7.56 -5.41
CA CYS A 141 -1.48 8.04 -5.92
C CYS A 141 -1.49 9.56 -5.88
N THR A 142 -1.84 10.19 -6.99
CA THR A 142 -2.06 11.64 -7.08
C THR A 142 -3.42 11.93 -7.69
N MET A 143 -3.98 13.10 -7.40
CA MET A 143 -5.16 13.57 -8.13
C MET A 143 -4.69 14.21 -9.44
N SER A 144 -5.33 13.85 -10.56
CA SER A 144 -5.05 14.50 -11.84
C SER A 144 -5.35 16.00 -11.77
N ALA A 145 -4.69 16.77 -12.63
CA ALA A 145 -5.14 18.12 -12.90
C ALA A 145 -6.56 18.08 -13.49
N ALA A 146 -7.38 19.07 -13.15
CA ALA A 146 -8.64 19.29 -13.84
C ALA A 146 -8.34 19.68 -15.29
N VAL A 147 -8.90 18.95 -16.26
CA VAL A 147 -8.83 19.38 -17.66
C VAL A 147 -9.92 20.44 -17.83
N GLY A 148 -9.57 21.61 -18.38
CA GLY A 148 -10.55 22.70 -18.57
C GLY A 148 -11.06 23.40 -17.29
N GLY A 149 -10.50 23.10 -16.11
CA GLY A 149 -10.83 23.78 -14.85
C GLY A 149 -12.04 23.22 -14.09
N ASP A 150 -12.66 22.13 -14.58
CA ASP A 150 -13.74 21.44 -13.87
C ASP A 150 -13.17 20.43 -12.85
N GLU A 151 -13.43 20.66 -11.57
CA GLU A 151 -12.99 19.75 -10.51
C GLU A 151 -13.65 18.38 -10.56
N SER A 152 -14.81 18.24 -11.21
CA SER A 152 -15.50 16.95 -11.36
C SER A 152 -14.78 15.99 -12.30
N GLU A 153 -13.85 16.49 -13.13
CA GLU A 153 -13.02 15.69 -14.02
C GLU A 153 -11.74 15.16 -13.35
N LYS A 154 -11.47 15.56 -12.10
CA LYS A 154 -10.30 15.07 -11.36
C LYS A 154 -10.43 13.57 -11.10
N GLN A 155 -9.38 12.82 -11.43
CA GLN A 155 -9.32 11.38 -11.25
C GLN A 155 -8.08 10.99 -10.44
N TRP A 156 -8.21 9.93 -9.66
CA TRP A 156 -7.07 9.31 -8.99
C TRP A 156 -6.18 8.62 -10.03
N VAL A 157 -4.93 9.06 -10.09
CA VAL A 157 -3.91 8.52 -10.99
C VAL A 157 -2.88 7.81 -10.14
N TRP A 158 -2.66 6.53 -10.43
CA TRP A 158 -1.61 5.75 -9.82
C TRP A 158 -0.39 5.71 -10.73
N SER A 159 0.78 5.94 -10.16
CA SER A 159 2.05 5.87 -10.89
C SER A 159 3.04 4.98 -10.14
N MET A 160 3.87 4.28 -10.91
CA MET A 160 4.92 3.40 -10.40
C MET A 160 6.26 3.84 -10.97
N LYS A 161 7.28 3.88 -10.11
CA LYS A 161 8.68 4.13 -10.51
C LYS A 161 9.58 3.07 -9.89
N PRO A 162 10.58 2.54 -10.62
CA PRO A 162 11.61 1.73 -9.99
C PRO A 162 12.38 2.60 -8.97
N VAL A 163 12.77 2.00 -7.85
CA VAL A 163 13.67 2.65 -6.88
C VAL A 163 15.09 2.43 -7.38
N ASP A 164 15.77 3.51 -7.76
CA ASP A 164 17.18 3.45 -8.13
C ASP A 164 18.02 3.12 -6.89
N LYS A 165 18.70 1.98 -6.90
CA LYS A 165 19.70 1.67 -5.87
C LYS A 165 20.88 2.62 -6.05
N ILE A 166 20.93 3.68 -5.24
CA ILE A 166 22.19 4.40 -5.02
C ILE A 166 23.09 3.42 -4.28
N ALA A 167 24.17 2.97 -4.91
CA ALA A 167 25.16 2.11 -4.26
C ALA A 167 25.63 2.78 -2.96
N GLY A 168 25.21 2.24 -1.81
CA GLY A 168 25.58 2.73 -0.48
C GLY A 168 24.78 3.93 0.06
N GLY A 169 23.69 4.36 -0.60
CA GLY A 169 22.88 5.49 -0.14
C GLY A 169 21.53 5.10 0.47
N VAL A 170 21.13 5.73 1.58
CA VAL A 170 19.75 5.71 2.08
C VAL A 170 18.86 6.39 1.02
N PRO A 171 17.70 5.81 0.62
CA PRO A 171 16.82 6.43 -0.35
C PRO A 171 16.31 7.78 0.18
N VAL A 172 16.66 8.86 -0.51
CA VAL A 172 16.06 10.17 -0.27
C VAL A 172 14.81 10.24 -1.13
N VAL A 173 13.63 10.12 -0.51
CA VAL A 173 12.38 10.52 -1.14
C VAL A 173 12.40 12.05 -1.20
N GLY A 174 12.92 12.58 -2.32
CA GLY A 174 12.98 14.01 -2.55
C GLY A 174 11.58 14.59 -2.63
N GLY A 175 11.22 15.41 -1.64
CA GLY A 175 10.08 16.31 -1.74
C GLY A 175 10.40 17.47 -2.66
N HIS A 176 9.50 17.77 -3.59
CA HIS A 176 9.00 19.10 -3.93
C HIS A 176 7.78 18.96 -4.83
#